data_AF-A0A9X3CEC9-F1
#
_entry.id   AF-A0A9X3CEC9-F1
#
_cell.length_a   1.000
_cell.length_b   1.000
_cell.length_c   1.000
_cell.angle_alpha   90.00
_cell.angle_beta   90.00
_cell.angle_gamma   90.00
#
_symmetry.space_group_name_H-M   'P 1'
#
loop_
_entity.id
_entity.type
_entity.pdbx_description
1 polymer ?
#
loop_
_entity_poly.entity_id
_entity_poly.type
_entity_poly.pdbx_seq_one_letter_code
_entity_poly.pdbx_strand_id
1 'polypeptide(L)' 'MKASLLQRRLANGKAILDAELGLQKWCPHCQEYWPQDTLFWSPCRRNPDGLQSWCKACQLECKNAKRKAA' A
#
# COMPACT_ATOMS: atom_id res chain seq x y z
N MET A 1 -1.76 19.56 -8.67
CA MET A 1 -2.34 18.32 -8.11
C MET A 1 -2.14 17.20 -9.13
N LYS A 2 -1.35 16.17 -8.84
CA LYS A 2 -0.86 15.20 -9.85
C LYS A 2 -1.89 14.12 -10.20
N ALA A 3 -2.89 14.47 -11.01
CA ALA A 3 -3.81 13.52 -11.64
C ALA A 3 -3.09 12.35 -12.35
N SER A 4 -1.84 12.57 -12.78
CA SER A 4 -0.99 11.58 -13.47
C SER A 4 -0.54 10.40 -12.61
N LEU A 5 -0.47 10.54 -11.27
CA LEU A 5 0.10 9.50 -10.41
C LEU A 5 -0.85 8.32 -10.20
N LEU A 6 -2.13 8.61 -9.97
CA LEU A 6 -3.16 7.59 -9.83
C LEU A 6 -3.39 6.86 -11.16
N GLN A 7 -3.52 7.59 -12.26
CA GLN A 7 -3.69 7.01 -13.60
C GLN A 7 -2.53 6.06 -13.95
N ARG A 8 -1.28 6.46 -13.67
CA ARG A 8 -0.11 5.58 -13.89
C ARG A 8 -0.13 4.34 -13.00
N ARG A 9 -0.65 4.45 -11.78
CA ARG A 9 -0.75 3.29 -10.87
C ARG A 9 -1.84 2.32 -11.30
N LEU A 10 -2.96 2.82 -11.80
CA LEU A 10 -4.01 2.00 -12.41
C LEU A 10 -3.46 1.28 -13.64
N ALA A 11 -2.74 1.99 -14.52
CA ALA A 11 -2.14 1.41 -15.73
C ALA A 11 -1.08 0.33 -15.42
N ASN A 12 -0.28 0.50 -14.36
CA ASN A 12 0.80 -0.43 -14.00
C ASN A 12 0.36 -1.49 -12.97
N GLY A 13 -0.94 -1.63 -12.67
CA GLY A 13 -1.46 -2.60 -11.69
C GLY A 13 -0.98 -2.34 -10.25
N LYS A 14 -0.59 -1.12 -9.91
CA LYS A 14 -0.23 -0.72 -8.54
C LYS A 14 -1.41 -0.18 -7.74
N ALA A 15 -2.53 0.06 -8.40
CA ALA A 15 -3.81 0.38 -7.80
C ALA A 15 -4.93 -0.24 -8.64
N ILE A 16 -6.06 -0.52 -8.01
CA ILE A 16 -7.31 -0.92 -8.68
C ILE A 16 -8.47 -0.12 -8.08
N LEU A 17 -9.54 0.05 -8.87
CA LEU A 17 -10.81 0.58 -8.37
C LEU A 17 -11.77 -0.58 -8.23
N ASP A 18 -12.18 -0.84 -7.00
CA ASP A 18 -13.22 -1.79 -6.66
C ASP A 18 -14.56 -1.07 -6.57
N ALA A 19 -15.63 -1.74 -7.02
CA ALA A 19 -16.96 -1.14 -7.06
C ALA A 19 -17.58 -0.94 -5.66
N GLU A 20 -17.18 -1.74 -4.68
CA GLU A 20 -17.73 -1.72 -3.32
C GLU A 20 -16.77 -1.05 -2.33
N LEU A 21 -15.47 -1.31 -2.44
CA LEU A 21 -14.41 -0.84 -1.53
C LEU A 21 -13.68 0.41 -2.05
N GLY A 22 -13.89 0.79 -3.31
CA GLY A 22 -13.25 1.96 -3.92
C GLY A 22 -11.78 1.73 -4.25
N LEU A 23 -10.95 2.76 -4.02
CA LEU A 23 -9.54 2.74 -4.42
C LEU A 23 -8.72 1.78 -3.55
N GLN A 24 -8.12 0.77 -4.18
CA GLN A 24 -7.22 -0.17 -3.54
C GLN A 24 -5.79 -0.02 -4.07
N LYS A 25 -4.82 -0.34 -3.23
CA LYS A 25 -3.38 -0.27 -3.50
C LYS A 25 -2.77 -1.67 -3.44
N TRP A 26 -1.81 -1.95 -4.32
CA TRP A 26 -1.09 -3.22 -4.35
C TRP A 26 0.00 -3.27 -3.27
N CYS A 27 0.02 -4.34 -2.48
CA CYS A 27 1.13 -4.67 -1.59
C CYS A 27 2.10 -5.63 -2.32
N PRO A 28 3.35 -5.23 -2.60
CA PRO A 28 4.31 -6.11 -3.27
C PRO A 28 4.83 -7.25 -2.39
N HIS A 29 4.58 -7.22 -1.08
CA HIS A 29 5.06 -8.24 -0.14
C HIS A 29 4.11 -9.43 -0.06
N CYS A 30 2.82 -9.19 0.19
CA CYS A 30 1.79 -10.24 0.18
C CYS A 30 1.14 -10.46 -1.18
N GLN A 31 1.41 -9.59 -2.16
CA GLN A 31 0.85 -9.66 -3.52
C GLN A 31 -0.68 -9.58 -3.54
N GLU A 32 -1.24 -8.74 -2.67
CA GLU A 32 -2.68 -8.51 -2.56
C GLU A 32 -3.01 -7.02 -2.68
N TYR A 33 -4.23 -6.73 -3.13
CA TYR A 33 -4.80 -5.39 -3.12
C TYR A 33 -5.52 -5.16 -1.79
N TRP A 34 -5.25 -4.01 -1.20
CA TRP A 34 -5.92 -3.57 0.02
C TRP A 34 -6.45 -2.15 -0.17
N PRO A 35 -7.60 -1.82 0.43
CA PRO A 35 -8.13 -0.46 0.44
C PRO A 35 -7.05 0.58 0.73
N GLN A 36 -6.97 1.64 -0.09
CA GLN A 36 -5.97 2.69 0.01
C GLN A 36 -6.34 3.69 1.12
N ASP A 37 -6.49 3.18 2.33
CA ASP A 37 -6.81 3.94 3.53
C ASP A 37 -5.74 3.77 4.62
N THR A 38 -5.92 4.53 5.71
CA THR A 38 -5.02 4.51 6.86
C THR A 38 -5.28 3.35 7.83
N LEU A 39 -6.27 2.49 7.60
CA LEU A 39 -6.49 1.25 8.35
C LEU A 39 -5.51 0.18 7.89
N PHE A 40 -5.37 -0.02 6.56
CA PHE A 40 -4.48 -1.04 5.99
C PHE A 40 -3.05 -0.56 5.73
N TRP A 41 -2.86 0.75 5.58
CA TRP A 41 -1.55 1.34 5.26
C TRP A 41 -1.07 2.30 6.34
N SER A 42 0.22 2.25 6.65
CA SER A 42 0.84 3.26 7.53
C SER A 42 1.08 4.55 6.73
N PRO A 43 0.86 5.74 7.31
CA PRO A 43 1.20 6.99 6.65
C PRO A 43 2.72 7.12 6.45
N CYS A 44 3.12 7.61 5.28
CA CYS A 44 4.51 7.85 4.90
C CYS A 44 4.61 9.12 4.05
N ARG A 45 5.04 10.23 4.67
CA ARG A 45 5.20 11.54 4.01
C ARG A 45 6.23 11.54 2.88
N ARG A 46 7.14 10.58 2.86
CA ARG A 46 8.17 10.43 1.81
C ARG A 46 7.60 9.88 0.51
N ASN A 47 6.49 9.15 0.59
CA ASN A 47 5.87 8.54 -0.58
C ASN A 47 4.90 9.54 -1.23
N PRO A 48 4.82 9.55 -2.57
CA PRO A 48 3.98 10.51 -3.30
C PRO A 48 2.48 10.35 -3.03
N ASP A 49 2.04 9.18 -2.57
CA ASP A 49 0.68 8.88 -2.14
C ASP A 49 0.45 9.01 -0.63
N GLY A 50 1.47 9.41 0.13
CA GLY A 50 1.35 9.61 1.57
C GLY A 50 1.23 8.32 2.39
N LEU A 51 1.33 7.14 1.77
CA LEU A 51 1.17 5.82 2.40
C LEU A 51 2.40 4.94 2.14
N GLN A 52 2.65 3.98 3.02
CA GLN A 52 3.75 3.03 2.88
C GLN A 52 3.61 2.12 1.64
N SER A 53 4.74 1.56 1.18
CA SER A 53 4.75 0.63 0.06
C SER A 53 4.20 -0.75 0.42
N TRP A 54 4.28 -1.16 1.68
CA TRP A 54 3.78 -2.44 2.21
C TRP A 54 2.59 -2.23 3.14
N CYS A 55 1.66 -3.18 3.20
CA CYS A 55 0.55 -3.13 4.14
C CYS A 55 1.05 -3.22 5.59
N LYS A 56 0.23 -2.79 6.55
CA LYS A 56 0.59 -2.82 7.97
C LYS A 56 0.92 -4.23 8.48
N ALA A 57 0.21 -5.25 7.98
CA ALA A 57 0.46 -6.65 8.33
C ALA A 57 1.89 -7.06 7.96
N CYS A 58 2.29 -6.90 6.70
CA CYS A 58 3.66 -7.22 6.27
C CYS A 58 4.72 -6.37 6.97
N GLN A 59 4.42 -5.11 7.29
CA GLN A 59 5.33 -4.28 8.09
C GLN A 59 5.51 -4.86 9.51
N LEU A 60 4.44 -5.34 10.13
CA LEU A 60 4.49 -5.96 11.46
C LEU A 60 5.26 -7.29 11.42
N GLU A 61 4.99 -8.14 10.43
CA GLU A 61 5.72 -9.39 10.22
C GLU A 61 7.23 -9.15 10.06
N CYS A 62 7.61 -8.19 9.22
CA CYS A 62 9.01 -7.82 9.03
C CYS A 62 9.66 -7.32 10.33
N LYS A 63 8.95 -6.50 11.13
CA LYS A 63 9.44 -6.04 12.44
C LYS A 63 9.62 -7.21 13.42
N ASN A 64 8.68 -8.14 13.46
CA ASN A 64 8.72 -9.30 14.34
C ASN A 64 9.84 -10.27 13.94
N ALA A 65 10.05 -10.49 12.64
CA ALA A 65 11.15 -11.29 12.13
C ALA A 65 12.51 -10.72 12.55
N LYS A 66 12.70 -9.39 12.45
CA LYS A 66 13.93 -8.72 12.91
C LYS A 66 14.16 -8.87 14.41
N ARG A 67 13.10 -8.81 15.23
CA ARG A 67 13.20 -9.00 16.69
C ARG A 67 13.55 -10.43 17.07
N LYS A 68 13.09 -11.43 16.32
CA LYS A 68 13.42 -12.85 16.55
C LYS A 68 14.85 -13.20 16.13
N ALA A 69 15.46 -12.40 15.25
CA ALA A 69 16.82 -12.59 14.75
C ALA A 69 17.88 -11.79 15.53
N ALA A 70 17.47 -11.00 16.53
CA ALA A 70 18.32 -10.24 17.44
C ALA A 70 18.37 -10.92 18.80
#